data_AF-A0A2S9DJ15-F1
#
_entry.id   AF-A0A2S9DJ15-F1
#
_cell.length_a   1.000
_cell.length_b   1.000
_cell.length_c   1.000
_cell.angle_alpha   90.00
_cell.angle_beta   90.00
_cell.angle_gamma   90.00
#
_symmetry.space_group_name_H-M   'P 1'
#
loop_
_entity.id
_entity.type
_entity.pdbx_description
1 polymer ?
#
loop_
_entity_poly.entity_id
_entity_poly.type
_entity_poly.pdbx_seq_one_letter_code
_entity_poly.pdbx_strand_id
1 'polypeptide(L)'
;MGGRRVTTYPYDMQLVVDPFNTSNVVANGQIYIYDPADSGNTSPLILTDPNGLTITNPLMSNSNGFLPPFIATLPQVKWVGAGFVGFFDSYHGLRNEAIDAKAAAQDAAIGSTTSAGAAVAAQAAAELAAQAAVGGGVAIDPTDEDALVFTTKSDGSIAVDPSDSDALLITA
;
A
#
# COMPACT_ATOMS: atom_id res chain seq x y z
N MET A 1 -31.63 6.43 -7.18
CA MET A 1 -30.73 7.04 -6.17
C MET A 1 -30.32 5.95 -5.19
N GLY A 2 -29.15 5.35 -5.36
CA GLY A 2 -28.61 4.40 -4.39
C GLY A 2 -28.01 5.18 -3.23
N GLY A 3 -28.75 5.33 -2.13
CA GLY A 3 -28.22 5.94 -0.92
C GLY A 3 -27.04 5.12 -0.42
N ARG A 4 -25.85 5.72 -0.39
CA ARG A 4 -24.67 5.11 0.25
C ARG A 4 -25.06 4.82 1.69
N ARG A 5 -25.13 3.53 2.06
CA ARG A 5 -25.33 3.14 3.45
C ARG A 5 -24.17 3.74 4.25
N VAL A 6 -24.50 4.56 5.24
CA VAL A 6 -23.50 5.09 6.17
C VAL A 6 -22.90 3.89 6.91
N THR A 7 -21.58 3.76 6.91
CA THR A 7 -20.90 2.71 7.68
C THR A 7 -21.13 2.98 9.16
N THR A 8 -21.58 1.96 9.88
CA THR A 8 -21.83 2.03 11.31
C THR A 8 -20.94 1.05 12.06
N TYR A 9 -20.59 1.42 13.28
CA TYR A 9 -19.66 0.71 14.13
C TYR A 9 -20.32 0.41 15.48
N PRO A 10 -20.58 -0.86 15.80
CA PRO A 10 -21.11 -1.22 17.10
C PRO A 10 -20.02 -1.11 18.18
N TYR A 11 -20.44 -0.62 19.33
CA TYR A 11 -19.71 -0.60 20.59
C TYR A 11 -20.45 -1.50 21.57
N ASP A 12 -19.76 -2.53 22.03
CA ASP A 12 -20.27 -3.38 23.10
C ASP A 12 -20.32 -2.60 24.43
N MET A 13 -20.71 -3.27 25.51
CA MET A 13 -20.71 -2.66 26.84
C MET A 13 -19.33 -2.10 27.18
N GLN A 14 -19.24 -0.79 27.37
CA GLN A 14 -18.00 -0.13 27.79
C GLN A 14 -18.00 0.03 29.31
N LEU A 15 -16.93 -0.43 29.96
CA LEU A 15 -16.72 -0.19 31.38
C LEU A 15 -16.10 1.20 31.57
N VAL A 16 -16.64 1.97 32.51
CA VAL A 16 -16.15 3.31 32.83
C VAL A 16 -15.72 3.34 34.29
N VAL A 17 -14.45 3.70 34.51
CA VAL A 17 -13.81 3.74 35.83
C VAL A 17 -13.21 5.10 36.09
N ASP A 18 -13.03 5.43 37.37
CA ASP A 18 -12.25 6.58 37.78
C ASP A 18 -10.76 6.36 37.41
N PRO A 19 -10.15 7.23 36.58
CA PRO A 19 -8.77 7.05 36.15
C PRO A 19 -7.74 7.22 37.28
N PHE A 20 -8.10 7.89 38.38
CA PHE A 20 -7.24 8.01 39.56
C PHE A 20 -7.45 6.89 40.58
N ASN A 21 -8.56 6.16 40.48
CA ASN A 21 -8.82 4.98 41.29
C ASN A 21 -9.59 3.93 40.48
N THR A 22 -8.88 3.07 39.77
CA THR A 22 -9.48 2.08 38.87
C THR A 22 -10.31 1.01 39.59
N SER A 23 -10.27 0.96 40.92
CA SER A 23 -11.19 0.13 41.72
C SER A 23 -12.59 0.74 41.86
N ASN A 24 -12.73 2.04 41.57
CA ASN A 24 -14.01 2.74 41.57
C ASN A 24 -14.59 2.80 40.17
N VAL A 25 -15.73 2.14 39.99
CA VAL A 25 -16.54 2.29 38.79
C VAL A 25 -17.33 3.58 38.82
N VAL A 26 -17.55 4.20 37.67
CA VAL A 26 -18.43 5.36 37.54
C VAL A 26 -19.87 4.85 37.52
N ALA A 27 -20.44 4.57 38.69
CA ALA A 27 -21.81 4.05 38.80
C ALA A 27 -22.86 5.15 38.58
N ASN A 28 -23.86 4.90 37.72
CA ASN A 28 -24.94 5.85 37.41
C ASN A 28 -24.42 7.24 36.97
N GLY A 29 -23.30 7.26 36.24
CA GLY A 29 -22.69 8.47 35.73
C GLY A 29 -23.03 8.73 34.27
N GLN A 30 -23.04 10.02 33.91
CA GLN A 30 -23.27 10.47 32.55
C GLN A 30 -21.96 10.51 31.77
N ILE A 31 -21.95 9.85 30.62
CA ILE A 31 -20.83 9.85 29.67
C ILE A 31 -21.33 10.37 28.33
N TYR A 32 -20.75 11.47 27.89
CA TYR A 32 -21.02 12.06 26.60
C TYR A 32 -20.10 11.48 25.54
N ILE A 33 -20.66 11.18 24.37
CA ILE A 33 -19.90 10.63 23.24
C ILE A 33 -19.80 11.69 22.13
N TYR A 34 -18.58 11.99 21.70
CA TYR A 34 -18.27 13.03 20.72
C TYR A 34 -17.45 12.45 19.57
N ASP A 35 -17.42 13.21 18.47
CA ASP A 35 -16.39 13.05 17.45
C ASP A 35 -15.00 13.28 18.08
N PRO A 36 -14.02 12.39 17.86
CA PRO A 36 -12.63 12.63 18.27
C PRO A 36 -12.06 13.98 17.82
N ALA A 37 -12.49 14.50 16.67
CA ALA A 37 -12.08 15.79 16.13
C ALA A 37 -12.75 17.01 16.81
N ASP A 38 -13.86 16.83 17.54
CA ASP A 38 -14.57 17.92 18.22
C ASP A 38 -13.84 18.35 19.49
N SER A 39 -12.70 19.04 19.38
CA SER A 39 -11.89 19.51 20.53
C SER A 39 -12.67 20.28 21.59
N GLY A 40 -13.81 20.90 21.25
CA GLY A 40 -14.63 21.69 22.16
C GLY A 40 -15.66 20.89 22.96
N ASN A 41 -15.90 19.62 22.62
CA ASN A 41 -16.97 18.79 23.22
C ASN A 41 -18.34 19.48 23.12
N THR A 42 -18.64 20.04 21.95
CA THR A 42 -19.80 20.90 21.74
C THR A 42 -20.94 20.19 21.02
N SER A 43 -20.62 19.16 20.25
CA SER A 43 -21.56 18.48 19.35
C SER A 43 -21.60 16.98 19.65
N PRO A 44 -22.41 16.54 20.62
CA PRO A 44 -22.55 15.12 20.92
C PRO A 44 -23.01 14.34 19.68
N LEU A 45 -22.44 13.16 19.47
CA LEU A 45 -22.81 12.30 18.35
C LEU A 45 -24.24 11.79 18.50
N ILE A 46 -24.91 11.63 17.36
CA ILE A 46 -26.15 10.87 17.27
C ILE A 46 -25.78 9.38 17.36
N LEU A 47 -26.36 8.70 18.35
CA LEU A 47 -26.12 7.28 18.61
C LEU A 47 -27.39 6.48 18.32
N THR A 48 -27.24 5.21 17.97
CA THR A 48 -28.37 4.26 17.92
C THR A 48 -28.12 3.06 18.80
N ASP A 49 -29.18 2.37 19.22
CA ASP A 49 -29.08 1.07 19.88
C ASP A 49 -28.81 -0.04 18.84
N PRO A 50 -28.58 -1.30 19.29
CA PRO A 50 -28.43 -2.44 18.38
C PRO A 50 -29.66 -2.74 17.50
N ASN A 51 -30.84 -2.21 17.83
CA ASN A 51 -32.05 -2.33 17.03
C ASN A 51 -32.18 -1.23 15.97
N GLY A 52 -31.24 -0.28 15.94
CA GLY A 52 -31.22 0.87 15.02
C GLY A 52 -32.07 2.05 15.47
N LEU A 53 -32.57 2.05 16.70
CA LEU A 53 -33.32 3.17 17.27
C LEU A 53 -32.36 4.22 17.82
N THR A 54 -32.60 5.50 17.53
CA THR A 54 -31.81 6.59 18.12
C THR A 54 -31.92 6.58 19.64
N ILE A 55 -30.78 6.71 20.32
CA ILE A 55 -30.71 6.80 21.78
C ILE A 55 -30.14 8.16 22.21
N THR A 56 -30.41 8.54 23.45
CA THR A 56 -29.93 9.80 24.04
C THR A 56 -28.41 9.78 24.22
N ASN A 57 -27.79 10.95 24.02
CA ASN A 57 -26.41 11.24 24.39
C ASN A 57 -26.45 12.49 25.31
N PRO A 58 -26.12 12.37 26.60
CA PRO A 58 -25.22 11.40 27.22
C PRO A 58 -25.82 10.01 27.45
N LEU A 59 -24.94 9.01 27.48
CA LEU A 59 -25.23 7.66 27.96
C LEU A 59 -25.12 7.62 29.49
N MET A 60 -25.93 6.77 30.13
CA MET A 60 -25.89 6.55 31.57
C MET A 60 -25.29 5.17 31.86
N SER A 61 -24.25 5.12 32.68
CA SER A 61 -23.73 3.84 33.17
C SER A 61 -24.65 3.21 34.21
N ASN A 62 -24.63 1.89 34.32
CA ASN A 62 -25.38 1.19 35.38
C ASN A 62 -24.64 1.23 36.73
N SER A 63 -25.16 0.53 37.75
CA SER A 63 -24.55 0.43 39.08
C SER A 63 -23.15 -0.18 39.10
N ASN A 64 -22.77 -0.88 38.02
CA ASN A 64 -21.47 -1.54 37.85
C ASN A 64 -20.55 -0.74 36.91
N GLY A 65 -20.95 0.46 36.49
CA GLY A 65 -20.15 1.32 35.60
C GLY A 65 -20.16 0.94 34.13
N PHE A 66 -21.06 0.06 33.68
CA PHE A 66 -21.16 -0.27 32.26
C PHE A 66 -22.13 0.66 31.55
N LEU A 67 -21.71 1.19 30.41
CA LEU A 67 -22.59 1.85 29.45
C LEU A 67 -23.41 0.80 28.67
N PRO A 68 -24.66 1.13 28.28
CA PRO A 68 -25.41 0.28 27.36
C PRO A 68 -24.67 0.19 26.00
N PRO A 69 -24.81 -0.93 25.27
CA PRO A 69 -24.31 -1.02 23.90
C PRO A 69 -24.88 0.09 23.02
N PHE A 70 -24.07 0.63 22.13
CA PHE A 70 -24.47 1.68 21.20
C PHE A 70 -23.78 1.52 19.85
N ILE A 71 -24.30 2.20 18.84
CA ILE A 71 -23.74 2.23 17.49
C ILE A 71 -23.44 3.70 17.15
N ALA A 72 -22.26 3.93 16.59
CA ALA A 72 -21.84 5.23 16.08
C ALA A 72 -21.44 5.14 14.59
N THR A 73 -21.25 6.28 13.94
CA THR A 73 -20.81 6.37 12.54
C THR A 73 -19.28 6.43 12.38
N LEU A 74 -18.56 6.46 13.51
CA LEU A 74 -17.10 6.55 13.55
C LEU A 74 -16.53 5.28 14.19
N PRO A 75 -15.36 4.77 13.73
CA PRO A 75 -14.72 3.59 14.29
C PRO A 75 -14.07 3.84 15.66
N GLN A 76 -13.72 5.10 15.95
CA GLN A 76 -13.27 5.59 17.24
C GLN A 76 -14.19 6.75 17.67
N VAL A 77 -14.57 6.77 18.94
CA VAL A 77 -15.32 7.88 19.53
C VAL A 77 -14.59 8.42 20.75
N LYS A 78 -14.76 9.70 21.01
CA LYS A 78 -14.27 10.33 22.24
C LYS A 78 -15.36 10.30 23.29
N TRP A 79 -15.02 9.89 24.50
CA TRP A 79 -15.92 9.98 25.64
C TRP A 79 -15.49 11.10 26.60
N VAL A 80 -16.47 11.75 27.23
CA VAL A 80 -16.25 12.80 28.23
C VAL A 80 -17.18 12.56 29.42
N GLY A 81 -16.62 12.56 30.63
CA GLY A 81 -17.39 12.35 31.86
C GLY A 81 -16.61 12.80 33.09
N ALA A 82 -17.29 13.46 34.03
CA ALA A 82 -16.71 13.93 35.30
C ALA A 82 -15.38 14.72 35.16
N GLY A 83 -15.22 15.48 34.07
CA GLY A 83 -13.99 16.25 33.78
C GLY A 83 -12.86 15.46 33.12
N PHE A 84 -13.05 14.16 32.89
CA PHE A 84 -12.11 13.31 32.16
C PHE A 84 -12.52 13.12 30.70
N VAL A 85 -11.52 12.81 29.89
CA VAL A 85 -11.65 12.55 28.45
C VAL A 85 -10.87 11.29 28.11
N GLY A 86 -11.42 10.46 27.23
CA GLY A 86 -10.72 9.34 26.64
C GLY A 86 -11.36 8.89 25.33
N PHE A 87 -10.96 7.72 24.85
CA PHE A 87 -11.44 7.17 23.58
C PHE A 87 -11.97 5.75 23.76
N PHE A 88 -12.97 5.39 22.96
CA PHE A 88 -13.40 4.02 22.75
C PHE A 88 -13.19 3.66 21.27
N ASP A 89 -12.65 2.48 21.03
CA ASP A 89 -12.47 1.92 19.70
C ASP A 89 -13.47 0.79 19.49
N SER A 90 -14.14 0.78 18.33
CA SER A 90 -14.98 -0.33 17.94
C SER A 90 -14.10 -1.47 17.44
N TYR A 91 -14.35 -2.69 17.91
CA TYR A 91 -13.68 -3.88 17.37
C TYR A 91 -13.89 -4.03 15.85
N HIS A 92 -15.09 -3.71 15.37
CA HIS A 92 -15.38 -3.69 13.93
C HIS A 92 -14.59 -2.61 13.20
N GLY A 93 -14.41 -1.43 13.82
CA GLY A 93 -13.54 -0.36 13.33
C GLY A 93 -12.11 -0.84 13.15
N LEU A 94 -11.50 -1.35 14.23
CA LEU A 94 -10.14 -1.88 14.24
C LEU A 94 -9.95 -3.01 13.22
N ARG A 95 -10.92 -3.92 13.10
CA ARG A 95 -10.88 -5.00 12.11
C ARG A 95 -10.89 -4.47 10.68
N ASN A 96 -11.72 -3.48 10.38
CA ASN A 96 -11.78 -2.89 9.04
C ASN A 96 -10.48 -2.17 8.69
N GLU A 97 -9.93 -1.38 9.62
CA GLU A 97 -8.63 -0.73 9.44
C GLU A 97 -7.50 -1.75 9.22
N ALA A 98 -7.51 -2.88 9.94
CA ALA A 98 -6.54 -3.94 9.73
C ALA A 98 -6.67 -4.62 8.34
N ILE A 99 -7.89 -4.78 7.83
CA ILE A 99 -8.14 -5.32 6.49
C ILE A 99 -7.62 -4.34 5.43
N ASP A 100 -7.91 -3.06 5.58
CA ASP A 100 -7.47 -2.02 4.64
C ASP A 100 -5.93 -1.89 4.65
N ALA A 101 -5.31 -1.93 5.83
CA ALA A 101 -3.86 -1.95 5.98
C ALA A 101 -3.22 -3.18 5.31
N LYS A 102 -3.85 -4.36 5.45
CA LYS A 102 -3.40 -5.58 4.78
C LYS A 102 -3.47 -5.43 3.26
N ALA A 103 -4.56 -4.89 2.73
CA ALA A 103 -4.71 -4.66 1.29
C ALA A 103 -3.62 -3.70 0.77
N ALA A 104 -3.43 -2.56 1.43
CA ALA A 104 -2.38 -1.61 1.08
C ALA A 104 -0.97 -2.22 1.12
N ALA A 105 -0.68 -3.08 2.10
CA ALA A 105 0.59 -3.78 2.19
C ALA A 105 0.79 -4.80 1.04
N GLN A 106 -0.27 -5.49 0.62
CA GLN A 106 -0.23 -6.40 -0.52
C GLN A 106 0.03 -5.65 -1.83
N ASP A 107 -0.64 -4.52 -2.04
CA ASP A 107 -0.43 -3.67 -3.22
C ASP A 107 1.00 -3.13 -3.28
N ALA A 108 1.55 -2.70 -2.13
CA ALA A 108 2.94 -2.27 -2.05
C ALA A 108 3.94 -3.39 -2.38
N ALA A 109 3.70 -4.62 -1.93
CA ALA A 109 4.56 -5.78 -2.22
C ALA A 109 4.53 -6.15 -3.71
N ILE A 110 3.37 -6.07 -4.35
CA ILE A 110 3.22 -6.27 -5.80
C ILE A 110 4.00 -5.18 -6.54
N GLY A 111 3.81 -3.91 -6.18
CA GLY A 111 4.53 -2.79 -6.78
C GLY A 111 6.05 -2.91 -6.69
N SER A 112 6.56 -3.38 -5.54
CA SER A 112 8.00 -3.67 -5.35
C SER A 112 8.49 -4.77 -6.29
N THR A 113 7.73 -5.85 -6.46
CA THR A 113 8.11 -6.98 -7.34
C THR A 113 8.12 -6.55 -8.80
N THR A 114 7.10 -5.79 -9.24
CA THR A 114 7.03 -5.24 -10.60
C THR A 114 8.21 -4.30 -10.87
N SER A 115 8.56 -3.44 -9.91
CA SER A 115 9.69 -2.51 -10.05
C SER A 115 11.03 -3.24 -10.16
N ALA A 116 11.24 -4.29 -9.37
CA ALA A 116 12.44 -5.13 -9.46
C ALA A 116 12.54 -5.84 -10.82
N GLY A 117 11.43 -6.39 -11.32
CA GLY A 117 11.38 -7.02 -12.65
C GLY A 117 11.72 -6.05 -13.78
N ALA A 118 11.21 -4.82 -13.70
CA ALA A 118 11.54 -3.76 -14.66
C ALA A 118 13.02 -3.38 -14.64
N ALA A 119 13.64 -3.33 -13.46
CA ALA A 119 15.08 -3.06 -13.32
C ALA A 119 15.95 -4.16 -13.95
N VAL A 120 15.60 -5.44 -13.74
CA VAL A 120 16.30 -6.57 -14.37
C VAL A 120 16.16 -6.54 -15.88
N ALA A 121 14.95 -6.26 -16.40
CA ALA A 121 14.72 -6.15 -17.84
C ALA A 121 15.51 -4.99 -18.46
N ALA A 122 15.58 -3.84 -17.77
CA ALA A 122 16.37 -2.69 -18.21
C ALA A 122 17.88 -3.00 -18.22
N GLN A 123 18.38 -3.70 -17.20
CA GLN A 123 19.78 -4.15 -17.16
C GLN A 123 20.09 -5.09 -18.32
N ALA A 124 19.25 -6.11 -18.57
CA ALA A 124 19.45 -7.05 -19.68
C ALA A 124 19.44 -6.34 -21.04
N ALA A 125 18.55 -5.36 -21.24
CA ALA A 125 18.53 -4.55 -22.46
C ALA A 125 19.81 -3.71 -22.63
N ALA A 126 20.33 -3.14 -21.54
CA ALA A 126 21.58 -2.39 -21.55
C ALA A 126 22.80 -3.28 -21.87
N GLU A 127 22.86 -4.49 -21.31
CA GLU A 127 23.92 -5.46 -21.58
C GLU A 127 23.92 -5.91 -23.06
N LEU A 128 22.74 -6.17 -23.64
CA LEU A 128 22.62 -6.52 -25.06
C LEU A 128 23.06 -5.37 -25.96
N ALA A 129 22.69 -4.13 -25.63
CA ALA A 129 23.12 -2.94 -26.37
C ALA A 129 24.65 -2.73 -26.28
N ALA A 130 25.25 -2.98 -25.11
CA ALA A 130 26.70 -2.88 -24.94
C ALA A 130 27.46 -3.95 -25.75
N GLN A 131 26.97 -5.19 -25.80
CA GLN A 131 27.57 -6.24 -26.63
C GLN A 131 27.51 -5.89 -28.12
N ALA A 132 26.38 -5.35 -28.59
CA ALA A 132 26.24 -4.88 -29.96
C ALA A 132 27.22 -3.74 -30.32
N ALA A 133 27.55 -2.88 -29.36
CA ALA A 133 28.51 -1.80 -29.56
C ALA A 133 29.98 -2.29 -29.65
N VAL A 134 30.35 -3.33 -28.91
CA VAL A 134 31.73 -3.87 -28.90
C VAL A 134 32.00 -4.81 -30.09
N GLY A 135 30.97 -5.46 -30.64
CA GLY A 135 31.08 -6.30 -31.83
C GLY A 135 31.33 -5.55 -33.16
N GLY A 136 31.38 -4.22 -33.12
CA GLY A 136 31.63 -3.35 -34.27
C GLY A 136 33.09 -3.30 -34.69
N GLY A 137 33.58 -4.40 -35.29
CA GLY A 137 34.79 -4.42 -36.11
C GLY A 137 36.10 -4.49 -35.32
N VAL A 138 36.82 -5.60 -35.49
CA VAL A 138 38.28 -5.51 -35.46
C VAL A 138 38.63 -4.50 -36.55
N ALA A 139 39.22 -3.37 -36.17
CA ALA A 139 39.85 -2.49 -37.14
C ALA A 139 41.02 -3.28 -37.72
N ILE A 140 40.76 -4.03 -38.79
CA ILE A 140 41.82 -4.60 -39.61
C ILE A 140 42.46 -3.39 -40.29
N ASP A 141 43.73 -3.15 -39.99
CA ASP A 141 44.51 -2.19 -40.74
C ASP A 141 44.58 -2.72 -42.18
N PRO A 142 43.98 -2.04 -43.17
CA PRO A 142 43.98 -2.52 -44.54
C PRO A 142 45.38 -2.50 -45.17
N THR A 143 46.39 -1.98 -44.46
CA THR A 143 47.79 -1.95 -44.87
C THR A 143 48.67 -2.96 -44.13
N ASP A 144 48.12 -3.74 -43.20
CA ASP A 144 48.84 -4.85 -42.58
C ASP A 144 49.02 -6.00 -43.59
N GLU A 145 50.27 -6.25 -44.01
CA GLU A 145 50.60 -7.28 -45.01
C GLU A 145 50.26 -8.71 -44.52
N ASP A 146 50.08 -8.90 -43.22
CA ASP A 146 49.67 -10.18 -42.63
C ASP A 146 48.13 -10.32 -42.49
N ALA A 147 47.35 -9.32 -42.91
CA ALA A 147 45.90 -9.35 -42.81
C ALA A 147 45.21 -10.03 -44.01
N LEU A 148 44.51 -11.13 -43.75
CA LEU A 148 43.63 -11.78 -44.72
C LEU A 148 42.19 -11.27 -44.56
N VAL A 149 41.75 -10.41 -45.47
CA VAL A 149 40.39 -9.84 -45.47
C VAL A 149 39.45 -10.71 -46.29
N PHE A 150 38.41 -11.26 -45.65
CA PHE A 150 37.29 -11.89 -46.35
C PHE A 150 36.08 -10.95 -46.35
N THR A 151 35.68 -10.46 -47.53
CA THR A 151 34.38 -9.80 -47.68
C THR A 151 33.29 -10.85 -47.91
N THR A 152 32.33 -10.93 -47.00
CA THR A 152 31.13 -11.76 -47.17
C THR A 152 29.98 -10.93 -47.73
N LYS A 153 29.12 -11.58 -48.52
CA LYS A 153 27.83 -11.02 -48.89
C LYS A 153 26.87 -11.08 -47.71
N SER A 154 25.74 -10.39 -47.82
CA SER A 154 24.66 -10.40 -46.82
C SER A 154 24.06 -11.79 -46.53
N ASP A 155 24.31 -12.78 -47.40
CA ASP A 155 23.90 -14.18 -47.24
C ASP A 155 24.98 -15.07 -46.60
N GLY A 156 26.13 -14.50 -46.22
CA GLY A 156 27.26 -15.22 -45.63
C GLY A 156 28.17 -15.91 -46.65
N SER A 157 27.91 -15.82 -47.95
CA SER A 157 28.82 -16.36 -48.97
C SER A 157 30.04 -15.46 -49.18
N ILE A 158 31.20 -16.08 -49.39
CA ILE A 158 32.44 -15.39 -49.79
C ILE A 158 32.46 -15.34 -51.32
N ALA A 159 32.52 -14.14 -51.89
CA ALA A 159 32.75 -13.98 -53.32
C ALA A 159 34.22 -13.60 -53.53
N VAL A 160 34.97 -14.49 -54.18
CA VAL A 160 36.30 -14.18 -54.69
C VAL A 160 36.12 -13.92 -56.18
N ASP A 161 36.36 -12.68 -56.62
CA ASP A 161 36.42 -12.37 -58.05
C ASP A 161 37.81 -12.75 -58.57
N PRO A 162 37.93 -13.76 -59.44
CA PRO A 162 39.23 -14.19 -59.95
C PRO A 162 39.87 -13.16 -60.90
N SER A 163 39.16 -12.08 -61.25
CA SER A 163 39.68 -10.97 -62.05
C SER A 163 40.17 -9.77 -61.22
N ASP A 164 39.99 -9.82 -59.90
CA ASP A 164 40.54 -8.83 -58.98
C ASP A 164 42.07 -8.95 -58.94
N SER A 165 42.78 -7.81 -59.11
CA SER A 165 44.24 -7.78 -59.09
C SER A 165 44.82 -8.15 -57.73
N ASP A 166 44.00 -8.05 -56.68
CA ASP A 166 44.40 -8.31 -55.30
C ASP A 166 43.96 -9.71 -54.83
N ALA A 167 43.32 -10.50 -55.71
CA ALA A 167 42.93 -11.88 -55.41
C ALA A 167 44.15 -12.81 -55.34
N LEU A 168 44.43 -13.32 -54.14
CA LEU A 168 45.52 -14.26 -53.90
C LEU A 168 45.12 -15.68 -54.34
N LEU A 169 45.55 -16.08 -55.54
CA LEU A 169 45.38 -17.46 -56.03
C LEU A 169 46.46 -18.37 -55.44
N ILE A 170 46.10 -19.19 -54.47
CA ILE A 170 46.95 -20.29 -53.98
C ILE A 170 46.71 -21.50 -54.90
N THR A 171 47.62 -21.75 -55.84
CA THR A 171 47.63 -22.97 -56.66
C THR A 171 48.59 -24.01 -56.07
N ALA A 172 48.20 -25.29 -56.10
CA ALA A 172 48.99 -26.41 -55.61
C ALA A 172 50.17 -26.78 -56.53
#